data_AF-A0A2T5C4U7-F1
#
_entry.id   AF-A0A2T5C4U7-F1
#
_cell.length_a   1.000
_cell.length_b   1.000
_cell.length_c   1.000
_cell.angle_alpha   90.00
_cell.angle_beta   90.00
_cell.angle_gamma   90.00
#
_symmetry.space_group_name_H-M   'P 1'
#
loop_
_entity.id
_entity.type
_entity.pdbx_description
1 polymer ?
#
loop_
_entity_poly.entity_id
_entity_poly.type
_entity_poly.pdbx_seq_one_letter_code
_entity_poly.pdbx_strand_id
1 'polypeptide(L)'
;MKTRILLFVCLCIGVAALFSACSENDSLVSDLPQNDEITLKSKKIPTQFSGICTPIDNMGYDIISWYDATDDPRVTGVSYWVFTGIEPIDEVTIELRGATEIFVGAVTVDDVINGRYVGKWEMTWKGYQNYTYPGSVTFKIVAHGTGTGTEGEVLGLTARWKYTMDFDGTPESGAIYYSKGKITEEL
;
A
#
# COMPACT_ATOMS: atom_id res chain seq x y z
N MET A 1 -0.23 38.02 -47.21
CA MET A 1 0.78 36.94 -47.11
C MET A 1 0.81 36.46 -45.66
N LYS A 2 0.76 35.17 -45.31
CA LYS A 2 0.57 33.92 -46.07
C LYS A 2 -0.40 33.01 -45.26
N THR A 3 -1.08 32.10 -45.94
CA THR A 3 -1.99 31.09 -45.36
C THR A 3 -1.36 29.70 -45.47
N ARG A 4 -1.86 28.72 -44.69
CA ARG A 4 -1.52 27.28 -44.71
C ARG A 4 -0.16 27.00 -44.00
N ILE A 5 0.08 25.83 -43.40
CA ILE A 5 -0.24 24.45 -43.83
C ILE A 5 -0.71 23.55 -42.67
N LEU A 6 -1.58 22.60 -42.99
CA LEU A 6 -2.02 21.46 -42.16
C LEU A 6 -1.59 20.16 -42.89
N LEU A 7 -1.62 19.01 -42.18
CA LEU A 7 -1.64 17.61 -42.66
C LEU A 7 -0.31 16.86 -42.92
N PHE A 8 -0.13 15.81 -42.09
CA PHE A 8 0.08 14.39 -42.46
C PHE A 8 1.27 13.98 -43.34
N VAL A 9 2.36 13.56 -42.68
CA VAL A 9 3.42 12.64 -43.14
C VAL A 9 3.93 11.91 -41.87
N CYS A 10 3.98 10.58 -41.72
CA CYS A 10 3.54 9.46 -42.58
C CYS A 10 3.09 8.23 -41.74
N LEU A 11 3.03 7.05 -42.39
CA LEU A 11 2.62 5.72 -41.92
C LEU A 11 3.81 4.75 -42.06
N CYS A 12 4.11 3.91 -41.06
CA CYS A 12 5.01 2.74 -41.17
C CYS A 12 4.36 1.60 -40.35
N ILE A 13 3.58 0.70 -40.94
CA ILE A 13 4.05 -0.55 -41.57
C ILE A 13 5.02 -1.32 -40.65
N GLY A 14 4.45 -2.06 -39.69
CA GLY A 14 5.08 -3.21 -39.04
C GLY A 14 4.40 -4.48 -39.55
N VAL A 15 5.15 -5.36 -40.20
CA VAL A 15 4.62 -6.53 -40.91
C VAL A 15 4.36 -7.68 -39.93
N ALA A 16 3.09 -8.05 -39.76
CA ALA A 16 2.69 -9.31 -39.13
C ALA A 16 2.31 -10.33 -40.23
N ALA A 17 3.30 -11.09 -40.67
CA ALA A 17 3.14 -12.26 -41.54
C ALA A 17 4.06 -13.37 -41.04
N LEU A 18 3.71 -14.64 -41.32
CA LEU A 18 4.20 -15.87 -40.65
C LEU A 18 3.58 -16.01 -39.23
N PHE A 19 2.79 -17.02 -38.90
CA PHE A 19 2.57 -18.35 -39.52
C PHE A 19 1.09 -18.75 -39.53
N SER A 20 0.66 -19.40 -40.61
CA SER A 20 -0.55 -20.23 -40.67
C SER A 20 -0.31 -21.37 -41.64
N ALA A 21 0.02 -22.55 -41.11
CA ALA A 21 -0.15 -23.87 -41.71
C ALA A 21 0.57 -24.95 -40.88
N CYS A 22 -0.16 -25.63 -40.01
CA CYS A 22 0.02 -27.06 -39.80
C CYS A 22 -1.38 -27.68 -39.90
N SER A 23 -1.56 -28.56 -40.87
CA SER A 23 -2.84 -29.13 -41.26
C SER A 23 -3.33 -30.20 -40.30
N GLU A 24 -4.65 -30.43 -40.32
CA GLU A 24 -5.30 -31.59 -39.71
C GLU A 24 -4.68 -32.91 -40.21
N ASN A 25 -4.57 -33.89 -39.31
CA ASN A 25 -4.33 -35.29 -39.64
C ASN A 25 -4.95 -36.15 -38.54
N ASP A 26 -6.01 -36.90 -38.87
CA ASP A 26 -6.63 -37.89 -37.99
C ASP A 26 -5.79 -39.17 -37.92
N SER A 27 -5.31 -39.56 -36.73
CA SER A 27 -5.24 -40.97 -36.33
C SER A 27 -4.99 -41.18 -34.82
N LEU A 28 -6.08 -41.33 -34.07
CA LEU A 28 -6.38 -42.40 -33.08
C LEU A 28 -5.29 -42.99 -32.13
N VAL A 29 -5.73 -43.21 -30.87
CA VAL A 29 -5.13 -43.99 -29.75
C VAL A 29 -3.99 -43.26 -29.00
N SER A 30 -4.29 -42.53 -27.92
CA SER A 30 -4.52 -43.01 -26.53
C SER A 30 -3.26 -43.55 -25.85
N ASP A 31 -2.73 -42.79 -24.88
CA ASP A 31 -2.72 -43.20 -23.46
C ASP A 31 -2.03 -42.17 -22.55
N LEU A 32 -2.72 -41.79 -21.47
CA LEU A 32 -2.20 -41.16 -20.23
C LEU A 32 -1.65 -39.70 -20.26
N PRO A 33 -1.94 -38.88 -19.23
CA PRO A 33 -3.21 -38.73 -18.54
C PRO A 33 -3.72 -37.27 -18.59
N GLN A 34 -5.02 -37.09 -18.86
CA GLN A 34 -5.69 -35.82 -18.57
C GLN A 34 -5.80 -35.64 -17.05
N ASN A 35 -4.83 -35.00 -16.41
CA ASN A 35 -5.06 -34.34 -15.13
C ASN A 35 -3.99 -33.30 -14.72
N ASP A 36 -3.61 -32.41 -15.64
CA ASP A 36 -3.09 -31.10 -15.24
C ASP A 36 -4.26 -30.16 -14.86
N GLU A 37 -5.08 -30.60 -13.89
CA GLU A 37 -5.69 -29.65 -12.97
C GLU A 37 -4.52 -28.98 -12.23
N ILE A 38 -4.02 -27.87 -12.81
CA ILE A 38 -3.20 -26.90 -12.08
C ILE A 38 -4.07 -26.47 -10.91
N THR A 39 -3.86 -27.14 -9.78
CA THR A 39 -4.60 -26.85 -8.56
C THR A 39 -3.99 -25.57 -8.01
N LEU A 40 -4.41 -24.45 -8.59
CA LEU A 40 -4.36 -23.11 -8.03
C LEU A 40 -5.21 -23.13 -6.76
N LYS A 41 -4.71 -23.83 -5.73
CA LYS A 41 -5.09 -23.60 -4.36
C LYS A 41 -4.63 -22.17 -4.09
N SER A 42 -5.53 -21.20 -4.31
CA SER A 42 -5.25 -19.82 -3.96
C SER A 42 -4.74 -19.84 -2.52
N LYS A 43 -3.51 -19.37 -2.33
CA LYS A 43 -2.84 -19.45 -1.04
C LYS A 43 -3.62 -18.52 -0.13
N LYS A 44 -4.56 -19.10 0.63
CA LYS A 44 -5.61 -18.35 1.35
C LYS A 44 -4.98 -17.15 2.03
N ILE A 45 -5.33 -15.97 1.52
CA ILE A 45 -4.79 -14.71 1.99
C ILE A 45 -5.00 -14.65 3.50
N PRO A 46 -3.93 -14.49 4.32
CA PRO A 46 -4.09 -14.13 5.71
C PRO A 46 -4.96 -12.88 5.77
N THR A 47 -6.12 -13.02 6.41
CA THR A 47 -7.13 -11.97 6.39
C THR A 47 -6.86 -10.93 7.45
N GLN A 48 -6.10 -11.22 8.51
CA GLN A 48 -5.83 -10.31 9.62
C GLN A 48 -4.32 -10.18 9.84
N PHE A 49 -3.90 -9.01 10.31
CA PHE A 49 -2.52 -8.72 10.66
C PHE A 49 -2.43 -7.82 11.90
N SER A 50 -1.26 -7.81 12.53
CA SER A 50 -0.88 -6.94 13.64
C SER A 50 0.61 -6.60 13.63
N GLY A 51 0.97 -5.42 14.14
CA GLY A 51 2.35 -4.94 14.11
C GLY A 51 2.67 -3.83 15.10
N ILE A 52 3.97 -3.54 15.17
CA ILE A 52 4.57 -2.44 15.92
C ILE A 52 5.32 -1.58 14.92
N CYS A 53 5.16 -0.27 15.02
CA CYS A 53 5.63 0.66 14.02
C CYS A 53 6.53 1.69 14.68
N THR A 54 7.76 1.81 14.18
CA THR A 54 8.86 2.57 14.80
C THR A 54 9.36 3.66 13.86
N PRO A 55 9.71 4.85 14.36
CA PRO A 55 10.03 5.98 13.51
C PRO A 55 11.39 5.73 12.85
N ILE A 56 11.55 6.19 11.62
CA ILE A 56 12.82 6.11 10.89
C ILE A 56 13.28 7.51 10.48
N ASP A 57 14.59 7.69 10.39
CA ASP A 57 15.20 9.01 10.18
C ASP A 57 14.79 9.58 8.81
N ASN A 58 14.48 10.88 8.80
CA ASN A 58 13.31 11.35 8.04
C ASN A 58 13.68 12.22 6.81
N MET A 59 12.88 12.16 5.73
CA MET A 59 13.14 12.92 4.48
C MET A 59 12.92 14.44 4.56
N GLY A 60 12.55 14.97 5.73
CA GLY A 60 12.25 16.38 5.93
C GLY A 60 11.32 16.60 7.12
N TYR A 61 10.84 17.83 7.29
CA TYR A 61 9.97 18.20 8.43
C TYR A 61 8.48 17.88 8.21
N ASP A 62 8.02 17.72 6.96
CA ASP A 62 6.58 17.67 6.62
C ASP A 62 6.03 16.26 6.31
N ILE A 63 6.91 15.30 6.05
CA ILE A 63 6.56 13.88 5.91
C ILE A 63 7.02 13.19 7.19
N ILE A 64 6.22 12.32 7.79
CA ILE A 64 6.68 11.49 8.92
C ILE A 64 6.78 10.04 8.47
N SER A 65 7.94 9.43 8.72
CA SER A 65 8.30 8.11 8.22
C SER A 65 8.40 7.08 9.35
N TRP A 66 7.82 5.90 9.14
CA TRP A 66 7.96 4.75 10.04
C TRP A 66 8.36 3.48 9.28
N TYR A 67 8.97 2.55 10.00
CA TYR A 67 9.02 1.16 9.61
C TYR A 67 7.88 0.41 10.32
N ASP A 68 6.93 -0.10 9.54
CA ASP A 68 5.80 -0.90 9.97
C ASP A 68 6.23 -2.38 10.05
N ALA A 69 6.60 -2.86 11.23
CA ALA A 69 6.92 -4.28 11.45
C ALA A 69 5.66 -5.06 11.83
N THR A 70 5.11 -5.83 10.89
CA THR A 70 3.88 -6.62 11.10
C THR A 70 4.09 -8.13 10.92
N ASP A 71 3.11 -8.91 11.36
CA ASP A 71 3.05 -10.37 11.17
C ASP A 71 2.67 -10.82 9.75
N ASP A 72 2.29 -9.91 8.84
CA ASP A 72 2.04 -10.20 7.43
C ASP A 72 3.01 -9.43 6.51
N PRO A 73 3.82 -10.10 5.68
CA PRO A 73 4.81 -9.43 4.84
C PRO A 73 4.21 -8.41 3.87
N ARG A 74 2.93 -8.52 3.51
CA ARG A 74 2.26 -7.65 2.53
C ARG A 74 1.87 -6.29 3.08
N VAL A 75 1.97 -6.07 4.39
CA VAL A 75 1.78 -4.75 5.03
C VAL A 75 2.97 -4.41 5.94
N THR A 76 4.07 -5.14 5.81
CA THR A 76 5.36 -4.84 6.46
C THR A 76 6.24 -4.04 5.50
N GLY A 77 6.79 -2.92 5.96
CA GLY A 77 7.62 -2.06 5.10
C GLY A 77 7.84 -0.67 5.68
N VAL A 78 8.18 0.29 4.82
CA VAL A 78 8.27 1.71 5.18
C VAL A 78 6.96 2.42 4.86
N SER A 79 6.45 3.25 5.77
CA SER A 79 5.31 4.12 5.48
C SER A 79 5.61 5.60 5.64
N TYR A 80 5.02 6.40 4.75
CA TYR A 80 5.09 7.87 4.73
C TYR A 80 3.71 8.44 5.01
N TRP A 81 3.59 9.26 6.05
CA TRP A 81 2.33 9.86 6.47
C TRP A 81 2.32 11.35 6.21
N VAL A 82 1.19 11.82 5.68
CA VAL A 82 0.92 13.24 5.41
C VAL A 82 -0.41 13.62 6.05
N PHE A 83 -0.38 14.59 6.96
CA PHE A 83 -1.59 15.17 7.54
C PHE A 83 -2.26 16.08 6.51
N THR A 84 -3.56 15.88 6.27
CA THR A 84 -4.38 16.71 5.37
C THR A 84 -5.43 17.53 6.11
N GLY A 85 -5.66 17.25 7.40
CA GLY A 85 -6.52 18.03 8.26
C GLY A 85 -6.23 17.80 9.74
N ILE A 86 -6.25 18.88 10.52
CA ILE A 86 -6.10 18.91 11.98
C ILE A 86 -7.15 19.89 12.51
N GLU A 87 -8.20 19.37 13.15
CA GLU A 87 -9.38 20.14 13.57
C GLU A 87 -9.64 19.92 15.07
N PRO A 88 -9.48 20.95 15.93
CA PRO A 88 -9.91 20.86 17.33
C PRO A 88 -11.42 20.64 17.43
N ILE A 89 -11.85 19.65 18.21
CA ILE A 89 -13.26 19.38 18.52
C ILE A 89 -13.63 20.05 19.85
N ASP A 90 -12.75 19.93 20.84
CA ASP A 90 -12.88 20.52 22.18
C ASP A 90 -11.48 20.80 22.78
N GLU A 91 -11.40 21.14 24.07
CA GLU A 91 -10.14 21.48 24.74
C GLU A 91 -9.15 20.31 24.91
N VAL A 92 -9.59 19.06 24.69
CA VAL A 92 -8.77 17.85 24.83
C VAL A 92 -8.77 16.95 23.59
N THR A 93 -9.69 17.15 22.65
CA THR A 93 -9.88 16.30 21.47
C THR A 93 -9.52 17.03 20.17
N ILE A 94 -8.60 16.46 19.40
CA ILE A 94 -8.27 16.90 18.04
C ILE A 94 -8.62 15.79 17.05
N GLU A 95 -9.38 16.12 16.02
CA GLU A 95 -9.57 15.26 14.87
C GLU A 95 -8.39 15.39 13.90
N LEU A 96 -7.87 14.25 13.45
CA LEU A 96 -6.74 14.12 12.54
C LEU A 96 -7.21 13.42 11.27
N ARG A 97 -6.79 13.91 10.11
CA ARG A 97 -7.04 13.30 8.80
C ARG A 97 -5.76 13.32 7.98
N GLY A 98 -5.58 12.33 7.12
CA GLY A 98 -4.41 12.29 6.26
C GLY A 98 -4.44 11.20 5.19
N ALA A 99 -3.31 11.13 4.49
CA ALA A 99 -2.96 10.04 3.59
C ALA A 99 -1.70 9.34 4.10
N THR A 100 -1.51 8.09 3.68
CA THR A 100 -0.30 7.31 3.92
C THR A 100 0.03 6.49 2.69
N GLU A 101 1.30 6.44 2.32
CA GLU A 101 1.83 5.44 1.39
C GLU A 101 2.58 4.37 2.19
N ILE A 102 2.43 3.08 1.86
CA ILE A 102 3.17 1.99 2.49
C ILE A 102 3.92 1.19 1.42
N PHE A 103 5.25 1.21 1.48
CA PHE A 103 6.17 0.55 0.56
C PHE A 103 6.58 -0.81 1.12
N VAL A 104 5.88 -1.84 0.66
CA VAL A 104 5.95 -3.21 1.15
C VAL A 104 7.34 -3.80 0.89
N GLY A 105 7.97 -4.35 1.92
CA GLY A 105 9.30 -4.95 1.85
C GLY A 105 10.48 -3.96 1.86
N ALA A 106 10.25 -2.65 1.82
CA ALA A 106 11.29 -1.66 2.10
C ALA A 106 11.67 -1.70 3.59
N VAL A 107 12.96 -1.60 3.91
CA VAL A 107 13.45 -1.56 5.31
C VAL A 107 13.90 -0.14 5.70
N THR A 108 14.27 0.67 4.71
CA THR A 108 14.82 2.01 4.87
C THR A 108 14.20 3.00 3.89
N VAL A 109 14.32 4.29 4.18
CA VAL A 109 13.98 5.38 3.24
C VAL A 109 14.76 5.26 1.92
N ASP A 110 16.03 4.84 1.98
CA ASP A 110 16.86 4.60 0.78
C ASP A 110 16.31 3.47 -0.10
N ASP A 111 15.69 2.44 0.49
CA ASP A 111 14.99 1.42 -0.30
C ASP A 111 13.86 2.02 -1.11
N VAL A 112 13.04 2.89 -0.50
CA VAL A 112 11.92 3.56 -1.19
C VAL A 112 12.44 4.46 -2.33
N ILE A 113 13.45 5.30 -2.05
CA ILE A 113 14.04 6.22 -3.05
C ILE A 113 14.61 5.45 -4.25
N ASN A 114 15.23 4.29 -4.02
CA ASN A 114 15.83 3.46 -5.08
C ASN A 114 14.87 2.40 -5.66
N GLY A 115 13.57 2.43 -5.32
CA GLY A 115 12.58 1.48 -5.85
C GLY A 115 12.74 0.03 -5.37
N ARG A 116 13.41 -0.18 -4.22
CA ARG A 116 13.66 -1.51 -3.61
C ARG A 116 12.50 -1.92 -2.70
N TYR A 117 11.31 -2.02 -3.26
CA TYR A 117 10.09 -2.53 -2.59
C TYR A 117 9.35 -3.52 -3.49
N VAL A 118 8.51 -4.37 -2.92
CA VAL A 118 7.76 -5.44 -3.65
C VAL A 118 6.28 -5.12 -3.84
N GLY A 119 5.78 -4.04 -3.25
CA GLY A 119 4.43 -3.54 -3.49
C GLY A 119 4.18 -2.18 -2.82
N LYS A 120 3.07 -1.53 -3.17
CA LYS A 120 2.70 -0.22 -2.64
C LYS A 120 1.23 -0.21 -2.24
N TRP A 121 0.93 0.33 -1.06
CA TRP A 121 -0.42 0.74 -0.66
C TRP A 121 -0.56 2.25 -0.71
N GLU A 122 -1.71 2.72 -1.17
CA GLU A 122 -2.18 4.09 -0.96
C GLU A 122 -3.37 4.05 -0.01
N MET A 123 -3.27 4.75 1.12
CA MET A 123 -4.23 4.73 2.21
C MET A 123 -4.73 6.14 2.53
N THR A 124 -6.02 6.27 2.81
CA THR A 124 -6.59 7.44 3.49
C THR A 124 -6.97 7.06 4.91
N TRP A 125 -6.81 7.99 5.85
CA TRP A 125 -7.06 7.71 7.26
C TRP A 125 -7.70 8.89 7.99
N LYS A 126 -8.43 8.56 9.05
CA LYS A 126 -9.04 9.50 9.99
C LYS A 126 -8.85 8.98 11.41
N GLY A 127 -8.51 9.86 12.34
CA GLY A 127 -8.30 9.52 13.74
C GLY A 127 -8.57 10.66 14.70
N TYR A 128 -8.38 10.36 15.98
CA TYR A 128 -8.58 11.28 17.08
C TYR A 128 -7.39 11.22 18.03
N GLN A 129 -6.82 12.39 18.33
CA GLN A 129 -5.87 12.58 19.42
C GLN A 129 -6.63 13.13 20.63
N ASN A 130 -6.47 12.48 21.77
CA ASN A 130 -7.17 12.83 23.01
C ASN A 130 -6.12 13.08 24.10
N TYR A 131 -6.00 14.33 24.55
CA TYR A 131 -5.19 14.70 25.72
C TYR A 131 -5.83 14.20 27.01
N THR A 132 -5.03 13.98 28.05
CA THR A 132 -5.56 13.56 29.36
C THR A 132 -6.31 14.68 30.10
N TYR A 133 -5.94 15.95 29.84
CA TYR A 133 -6.58 17.17 30.33
C TYR A 133 -6.11 18.38 29.48
N PRO A 134 -6.79 19.54 29.52
CA PRO A 134 -6.39 20.71 28.74
C PRO A 134 -4.96 21.17 29.04
N GLY A 135 -4.13 21.27 28.01
CA GLY A 135 -2.70 21.61 28.15
C GLY A 135 -1.79 20.48 28.65
N SER A 136 -2.27 19.23 28.75
CA SER A 136 -1.39 18.09 29.01
C SER A 136 -0.44 17.86 27.84
N VAL A 137 0.77 17.37 28.13
CA VAL A 137 1.65 16.78 27.11
C VAL A 137 1.25 15.34 26.78
N THR A 138 0.51 14.65 27.66
CA THR A 138 0.12 13.25 27.49
C THR A 138 -1.14 13.10 26.63
N PHE A 139 -1.11 12.19 25.66
CA PHE A 139 -2.23 11.97 24.73
C PHE A 139 -2.35 10.52 24.26
N LYS A 140 -3.53 10.16 23.74
CA LYS A 140 -3.76 8.89 23.04
C LYS A 140 -4.27 9.17 21.63
N ILE A 141 -3.72 8.49 20.63
CA ILE A 141 -4.22 8.52 19.25
C ILE A 141 -4.93 7.21 18.95
N VAL A 142 -6.11 7.30 18.33
CA VAL A 142 -6.76 6.17 17.65
C VAL A 142 -7.12 6.61 16.23
N ALA A 143 -6.54 5.95 15.23
CA ALA A 143 -6.82 6.23 13.82
C ALA A 143 -7.31 4.96 13.09
N HIS A 144 -8.11 5.19 12.06
CA HIS A 144 -8.64 4.16 11.17
C HIS A 144 -8.29 4.51 9.73
N GLY A 145 -7.67 3.56 9.03
CA GLY A 145 -7.23 3.72 7.64
C GLY A 145 -7.95 2.74 6.71
N THR A 146 -8.20 3.15 5.47
CA THR A 146 -8.58 2.26 4.36
C THR A 146 -7.67 2.54 3.20
N GLY A 147 -7.11 1.49 2.62
CA GLY A 147 -6.14 1.60 1.54
C GLY A 147 -6.27 0.51 0.49
N THR A 148 -5.74 0.84 -0.68
CA THR A 148 -5.77 0.02 -1.89
C THR A 148 -4.33 -0.25 -2.32
N GLY A 149 -4.03 -1.49 -2.67
CA GLY A 149 -2.72 -1.85 -3.21
C GLY A 149 -2.63 -1.40 -4.65
N THR A 150 -1.72 -0.46 -4.94
CA THR A 150 -1.56 0.18 -6.24
C THR A 150 -0.40 -0.41 -7.06
N GLU A 151 0.51 -1.15 -6.44
CA GLU A 151 1.67 -1.75 -7.11
C GLU A 151 2.07 -3.12 -6.53
N GLY A 152 2.71 -3.95 -7.35
CA GLY A 152 3.43 -5.16 -6.94
C GLY A 152 2.56 -6.25 -6.31
N GLU A 153 3.08 -6.92 -5.27
CA GLU A 153 2.45 -8.08 -4.59
C GLU A 153 1.08 -7.79 -3.96
N VAL A 154 0.71 -6.51 -3.84
CA VAL A 154 -0.55 -6.07 -3.23
C VAL A 154 -1.52 -5.46 -4.23
N LEU A 155 -1.16 -5.37 -5.52
CA LEU A 155 -1.98 -4.77 -6.57
C LEU A 155 -3.41 -5.34 -6.58
N GLY A 156 -4.40 -4.45 -6.47
CA GLY A 156 -5.82 -4.81 -6.49
C GLY A 156 -6.38 -5.35 -5.16
N LEU A 157 -5.55 -5.54 -4.13
CA LEU A 157 -6.03 -5.85 -2.79
C LEU A 157 -6.56 -4.57 -2.11
N THR A 158 -7.52 -4.75 -1.20
CA THR A 158 -7.96 -3.71 -0.27
C THR A 158 -7.59 -4.09 1.15
N ALA A 159 -7.35 -3.10 2.00
CA ALA A 159 -7.09 -3.35 3.41
C ALA A 159 -7.64 -2.22 4.30
N ARG A 160 -7.88 -2.58 5.56
CA ARG A 160 -8.33 -1.65 6.61
C ARG A 160 -7.45 -1.79 7.83
N TRP A 161 -7.03 -0.66 8.37
CA TRP A 161 -6.16 -0.56 9.54
C TRP A 161 -6.89 0.13 10.69
N LYS A 162 -6.50 -0.25 11.91
CA LYS A 162 -6.63 0.53 13.13
C LYS A 162 -5.23 0.74 13.68
N TYR A 163 -4.90 2.00 13.94
CA TYR A 163 -3.64 2.42 14.55
C TYR A 163 -3.92 2.99 15.94
N THR A 164 -3.02 2.73 16.89
CA THR A 164 -3.10 3.28 18.24
C THR A 164 -1.73 3.68 18.78
N MET A 165 -1.65 4.86 19.39
CA MET A 165 -0.48 5.38 20.10
C MET A 165 -0.92 5.85 21.50
N ASP A 166 -0.05 5.66 22.48
CA ASP A 166 -0.25 6.11 23.87
C ASP A 166 1.02 6.85 24.30
N PHE A 167 0.95 8.17 24.35
CA PHE A 167 2.07 9.05 24.68
C PHE A 167 1.94 9.52 26.13
N ASP A 168 2.86 9.05 26.97
CA ASP A 168 2.93 9.35 28.41
C ASP A 168 3.84 10.55 28.75
N GLY A 169 4.38 11.22 27.72
CA GLY A 169 5.31 12.35 27.87
C GLY A 169 6.79 11.95 27.85
N THR A 170 7.12 10.65 27.81
CA THR A 170 8.50 10.16 27.64
C THR A 170 8.90 10.13 26.15
N PRO A 171 10.17 10.43 25.79
CA PRO A 171 10.64 10.31 24.40
C PRO A 171 10.39 8.92 23.79
N GLU A 172 10.47 7.87 24.60
CA GLU A 172 10.28 6.47 24.20
C GLU A 172 8.83 6.18 23.75
N SER A 173 7.83 6.77 24.40
CA SER A 173 6.43 6.57 24.02
C SER A 173 6.01 7.40 22.79
N GLY A 174 6.73 8.48 22.50
CA GLY A 174 6.46 9.35 21.32
C GLY A 174 6.84 8.72 19.99
N ALA A 175 7.61 7.63 20.03
CA ALA A 175 8.15 6.97 18.85
C ALA A 175 7.20 5.90 18.25
N ILE A 176 6.42 5.21 19.09
CA ILE A 176 5.84 3.90 18.72
C ILE A 176 4.32 3.96 18.58
N TYR A 177 3.80 3.46 17.45
CA TYR A 177 2.39 3.10 17.33
C TYR A 177 2.21 1.60 17.06
N TYR A 178 1.01 1.10 17.36
CA TYR A 178 0.60 -0.27 17.11
C TYR A 178 -0.41 -0.29 15.97
N SER A 179 -0.24 -1.23 15.04
CA SER A 179 -1.18 -1.44 13.93
C SER A 179 -1.90 -2.79 14.08
N LYS A 180 -3.18 -2.82 13.71
CA LYS A 180 -3.96 -4.05 13.50
C LYS A 180 -4.90 -3.85 12.32
N GLY A 181 -5.14 -4.87 11.53
CA GLY A 181 -6.01 -4.69 10.37
C GLY A 181 -6.48 -5.96 9.70
N LYS A 182 -7.09 -5.76 8.54
CA LYS A 182 -7.65 -6.82 7.69
C LYS A 182 -7.31 -6.56 6.23
N ILE A 183 -6.82 -7.57 5.52
CA ILE A 183 -6.69 -7.58 4.05
C ILE A 183 -7.92 -8.30 3.45
N THR A 184 -8.41 -7.78 2.32
CA THR A 184 -9.52 -8.32 1.54
C THR A 184 -9.19 -8.30 0.05
N GLU A 185 -9.60 -9.36 -0.64
CA GLU A 185 -9.75 -9.33 -2.10
C GLU A 185 -11.08 -8.63 -2.40
N GLU A 186 -11.09 -7.64 -3.28
CA GLU A 186 -12.31 -7.30 -4.03
C GLU A 186 -12.31 -8.18 -5.29
N LEU A 187 -13.41 -8.91 -5.49
CA LEU A 187 -13.63 -9.86 -6.59
C LEU A 187 -14.60 -9.26 -7.61
#